data_AF-A0A3B5KY00-F1
#
_entry.id   AF-A0A3B5KY00-F1
#
_cell.length_a   1.000
_cell.length_b   1.000
_cell.length_c   1.000
_cell.angle_alpha   90.00
_cell.angle_beta   90.00
_cell.angle_gamma   90.00
#
_symmetry.space_group_name_H-M   'P 1'
#
loop_
_entity.id
_entity.type
_entity.pdbx_description
1 polymer ?
#
loop_
_entity_poly.entity_id
_entity_poly.type
_entity_poly.pdbx_seq_one_letter_code
_entity_poly.pdbx_strand_id
1 'polypeptide(L)'
;MCPLGKMRLTVPCRAVTCSHLQCFDAALYLQMNEKKPTWICPVCDKKADYENLIIDGLFLEILNDCSDVDEIKFQEDGTWCPMRPKKDPVKRSSKYSPHRPTTSRVEVSSTPSPL
;
A
#
# COMPACT_ATOMS: atom_id res chain seq x y z
N MET A 1 6.87 -0.53 3.40
CA MET A 1 6.39 -1.50 4.42
C MET A 1 7.55 -2.25 5.11
N CYS A 2 7.32 -2.84 6.29
CA CYS A 2 8.28 -3.67 7.02
C CYS A 2 8.29 -5.13 6.50
N PRO A 3 9.46 -5.71 6.15
CA PRO A 3 9.54 -7.07 5.58
C PRO A 3 9.16 -8.16 6.59
N LEU A 4 9.47 -7.96 7.88
CA LEU A 4 9.17 -8.90 8.97
C LEU A 4 7.67 -8.90 9.32
N GLY A 5 7.13 -7.74 9.67
CA GLY A 5 5.80 -7.63 10.27
C GLY A 5 4.65 -7.45 9.27
N LYS A 6 4.95 -7.27 7.97
CA LYS A 6 3.98 -6.91 6.92
C LYS A 6 3.10 -5.69 7.27
N MET A 7 3.63 -4.81 8.11
CA MET A 7 3.01 -3.60 8.62
C MET A 7 3.81 -2.36 8.21
N ARG A 8 3.25 -1.16 8.41
CA ARG A 8 3.98 0.09 8.22
C ARG A 8 5.18 0.14 9.19
N LEU A 9 6.31 0.66 8.72
CA LEU A 9 7.48 0.90 9.58
C LEU A 9 7.11 1.99 10.60
N THR A 10 7.45 1.76 11.88
CA THR A 10 7.35 2.79 12.92
C THR A 10 8.74 3.33 13.25
N VAL A 11 9.73 2.45 13.36
CA VAL A 11 11.15 2.81 13.54
C VAL A 11 11.97 2.21 12.40
N PRO A 12 12.20 2.95 11.29
CA PRO A 12 12.93 2.44 10.14
C PRO A 12 14.40 2.20 10.51
N CYS A 13 14.82 0.94 10.44
CA CYS A 13 16.13 0.50 10.88
C CYS A 13 16.81 -0.43 9.86
N ARG A 14 18.14 -0.39 9.85
CA ARG A 14 19.04 -1.24 9.05
C ARG A 14 20.39 -1.32 9.76
N ALA A 15 21.24 -2.27 9.38
CA ALA A 15 22.63 -2.23 9.80
C ALA A 15 23.46 -1.31 8.88
N VAL A 16 24.50 -0.65 9.41
CA VAL A 16 25.46 0.15 8.63
C VAL A 16 26.18 -0.68 7.55
N THR A 17 26.28 -2.00 7.75
CA THR A 17 26.89 -2.97 6.84
C THR A 17 25.96 -3.42 5.71
N CYS A 18 24.68 -3.03 5.73
CA CYS A 18 23.70 -3.38 4.70
C CYS A 18 23.87 -2.52 3.45
N SER A 19 23.89 -3.16 2.27
CA SER A 19 24.00 -2.51 0.95
C SER A 19 22.66 -2.26 0.25
N HIS A 20 21.54 -2.34 0.97
CA HIS A 20 20.18 -2.12 0.46
C HIS A 20 19.53 -0.92 1.15
N LEU A 21 18.61 -0.23 0.47
CA LEU A 21 17.86 0.89 1.06
C LEU A 21 16.67 0.44 1.93
N GLN A 22 16.11 -0.74 1.64
CA GLN A 22 14.93 -1.25 2.36
C GLN A 22 15.21 -1.43 3.86
N CYS A 23 14.48 -0.70 4.69
CA CYS A 23 14.53 -0.81 6.14
C CYS A 23 13.62 -1.92 6.69
N PHE A 24 13.90 -2.35 7.91
CA PHE A 24 13.02 -3.17 8.74
C PHE A 24 12.65 -2.42 10.02
N ASP A 25 11.61 -2.86 10.73
CA ASP A 25 11.19 -2.17 11.96
C ASP A 25 12.08 -2.57 13.14
N ALA A 26 12.66 -1.58 13.82
CA ALA A 26 13.59 -1.80 14.92
C ALA A 26 12.96 -2.57 16.09
N ALA A 27 11.75 -2.20 16.52
CA ALA A 27 11.12 -2.79 17.68
C ALA A 27 10.81 -4.28 17.43
N LEU A 28 10.28 -4.60 16.25
CA LEU A 28 10.01 -5.99 15.85
C LEU A 28 11.31 -6.79 15.67
N TYR A 29 12.38 -6.17 15.17
CA TYR A 29 13.69 -6.82 15.03
C TYR A 29 14.30 -7.20 16.38
N LEU A 30 14.22 -6.29 17.37
CA LEU A 30 14.71 -6.55 18.72
C LEU A 30 13.89 -7.64 19.42
N GLN A 31 12.55 -7.60 19.33
CA GLN A 31 11.66 -8.66 19.86
C GLN A 31 11.93 -10.04 19.25
N MET A 32 12.32 -10.10 17.97
CA MET A 32 12.71 -11.36 17.33
C MET A 32 14.03 -11.89 17.91
N ASN A 33 15.03 -11.02 18.09
CA ASN A 33 16.35 -11.40 18.60
C ASN A 33 16.36 -11.69 20.10
N GLU A 34 15.47 -11.07 20.88
CA GLU A 34 15.20 -11.43 22.29
C GLU A 34 14.75 -12.89 22.41
N LYS A 35 13.86 -13.35 21.52
CA LYS A 35 13.37 -14.74 21.49
C LYS A 35 14.39 -15.72 20.93
N LYS A 36 15.13 -15.32 19.88
CA LYS A 36 16.18 -16.12 19.25
C LYS A 36 17.24 -15.20 18.65
N PRO A 37 18.41 -15.01 19.30
CA PRO A 37 19.42 -14.02 18.91
C PRO A 37 20.22 -14.51 17.69
N THR A 38 19.63 -14.42 16.50
CA THR A 38 20.31 -14.77 15.23
C THR A 38 21.14 -13.62 14.68
N TRP A 39 20.72 -12.37 14.93
CA TRP A 39 21.34 -11.14 14.45
C TRP A 39 21.57 -11.13 12.92
N ILE A 40 20.62 -11.69 12.18
CA ILE A 40 20.59 -11.72 10.71
C ILE A 40 19.62 -10.65 10.18
N CYS A 41 20.02 -9.91 9.15
CA CYS A 41 19.20 -8.90 8.49
C CYS A 41 18.06 -9.55 7.68
N PRO A 42 16.78 -9.22 7.92
CA PRO A 42 15.62 -9.83 7.27
C PRO A 42 15.40 -9.39 5.81
N VAL A 43 16.36 -8.68 5.21
CA VAL A 43 16.32 -8.18 3.83
C VAL A 43 17.41 -8.79 2.95
N CYS A 44 18.58 -9.11 3.52
CA CYS A 44 19.74 -9.58 2.76
C CYS A 44 20.54 -10.71 3.43
N ASP A 45 20.03 -11.28 4.53
CA ASP A 45 20.59 -12.42 5.27
C ASP A 45 22.05 -12.27 5.76
N LYS A 46 22.60 -11.05 5.71
CA LYS A 46 23.90 -10.67 6.31
C LYS A 46 23.75 -10.38 7.81
N LYS A 47 24.86 -10.43 8.55
CA LYS A 47 24.92 -9.99 9.96
C LYS A 47 24.45 -8.55 10.14
N ALA A 48 23.63 -8.34 11.16
CA ALA A 48 23.08 -7.08 11.62
C ALA A 48 23.05 -7.06 13.16
N ASP A 49 24.24 -7.23 13.76
CA ASP A 49 24.46 -7.21 15.21
C ASP A 49 24.02 -5.85 15.81
N TYR A 50 23.52 -5.83 17.06
CA TYR A 50 22.90 -4.66 17.71
C TYR A 50 23.68 -3.34 17.55
N GLU A 51 24.99 -3.36 17.84
CA GLU A 51 25.90 -2.20 17.76
C GLU A 51 26.02 -1.60 16.35
N ASN A 52 25.63 -2.33 15.31
CA ASN A 52 25.67 -1.89 13.92
C ASN A 52 24.31 -1.35 13.43
N LEU A 53 23.26 -1.41 14.24
CA LEU A 53 21.93 -0.92 13.88
C LEU A 53 21.86 0.60 13.91
N ILE A 54 21.28 1.18 12.86
CA ILE A 54 21.01 2.60 12.73
C ILE A 54 19.54 2.84 12.40
N ILE A 55 19.00 3.96 12.90
CA ILE A 55 17.72 4.50 12.45
C ILE A 55 17.98 5.28 11.15
N ASP A 56 17.25 4.95 10.10
CA ASP A 56 17.39 5.60 8.79
C ASP A 56 16.57 6.91 8.77
N GLY A 57 17.26 8.04 8.85
CA GLY A 57 16.64 9.37 8.96
C GLY A 57 15.80 9.74 7.74
N LEU A 58 16.24 9.37 6.53
CA LEU A 58 15.51 9.62 5.29
C LEU A 58 14.18 8.84 5.28
N PHE A 59 14.20 7.56 5.66
CA PHE A 59 12.96 6.80 5.81
C PHE A 59 12.07 7.33 6.93
N LEU A 60 12.62 7.90 8.00
CA LEU A 60 11.83 8.52 9.07
C LEU A 60 11.09 9.77 8.57
N GLU A 61 11.76 10.63 7.80
CA GLU A 61 11.16 11.79 7.12
C GLU A 61 10.05 11.36 6.15
N ILE A 62 10.33 10.40 5.25
CA ILE A 62 9.34 9.84 4.30
C ILE A 62 8.11 9.29 5.02
N LEU A 63 8.31 8.60 6.16
CA LEU A 63 7.22 8.01 6.93
C LEU A 63 6.32 9.05 7.59
N ASN A 64 6.84 10.24 7.89
CA ASN A 64 6.08 11.38 8.39
C ASN A 64 5.34 12.11 7.26
N ASP A 65 6.00 12.31 6.11
CA ASP A 65 5.47 13.09 4.98
C ASP A 65 4.39 12.34 4.16
N CYS A 66 4.45 11.01 4.09
CA CYS A 66 3.52 10.22 3.26
C CYS A 66 2.99 8.97 3.95
N SER A 67 1.84 9.12 4.62
CA SER A 67 1.15 8.07 5.38
C SER A 67 0.21 7.18 4.54
N ASP A 68 -0.11 7.57 3.31
CA ASP A 68 -1.20 7.01 2.50
C ASP A 68 -0.77 6.11 1.34
N VAL A 69 0.52 5.73 1.28
CA VAL A 69 1.06 4.75 0.32
C VAL A 69 2.00 3.75 1.02
N ASP A 70 2.13 2.56 0.41
CA ASP A 70 3.06 1.51 0.85
C ASP A 70 4.44 1.56 0.16
N GLU A 71 4.50 2.21 -1.02
CA GLU A 71 5.64 2.26 -1.94
C GLU A 71 5.99 3.69 -2.35
N ILE A 72 7.29 3.93 -2.55
CA ILE A 72 7.88 5.17 -3.05
C ILE A 72 8.81 4.85 -4.22
N LYS A 73 9.06 5.84 -5.08
CA LYS A 73 10.07 5.77 -6.12
C LYS A 73 11.14 6.83 -5.90
N PHE A 74 12.40 6.41 -5.82
CA PHE A 74 13.56 7.30 -5.91
C PHE A 74 13.83 7.72 -7.36
N GLN A 75 14.31 8.94 -7.54
CA GLN A 75 14.67 9.56 -8.82
C GLN A 75 16.20 9.65 -8.94
N GLU A 76 16.71 9.90 -10.15
CA GLU A 76 18.16 9.95 -10.42
C GLU A 76 18.86 11.14 -9.75
N ASP A 77 18.12 12.20 -9.42
CA ASP A 77 18.57 13.36 -8.65
C ASP A 77 18.59 13.12 -7.13
N GLY A 78 18.23 11.92 -6.67
CA GLY A 78 18.15 11.54 -5.26
C GLY A 78 16.83 11.91 -4.56
N THR A 79 15.93 12.64 -5.22
CA THR A 79 14.60 12.92 -4.68
C THR A 79 13.69 11.67 -4.73
N TRP A 80 12.53 11.73 -4.08
CA TRP A 80 11.58 10.62 -4.02
C TRP A 80 10.15 11.09 -4.26
N CYS A 81 9.27 10.17 -4.68
CA CYS A 81 7.84 10.45 -4.84
C CYS A 81 6.96 9.26 -4.40
N PRO A 82 5.74 9.51 -3.85
CA PRO A 82 4.77 8.46 -3.52
C PRO A 82 4.28 7.68 -4.76
N MET A 83 4.30 6.35 -4.72
CA MET A 83 3.74 5.52 -5.80
C MET A 83 2.23 5.35 -5.64
N ARG A 84 1.48 6.33 -6.14
CA ARG A 84 0.01 6.28 -6.23
C ARG A 84 -0.42 5.50 -7.48
N PRO A 85 -1.35 4.52 -7.40
CA PRO A 85 -1.90 3.87 -8.58
C PRO A 85 -2.50 4.90 -9.54
N LYS A 86 -2.06 4.91 -10.79
CA LYS A 86 -2.69 5.75 -11.82
C LYS A 86 -4.12 5.25 -12.01
N LYS A 87 -5.11 6.11 -11.76
CA LYS A 87 -6.46 5.90 -12.29
C LYS A 87 -6.36 6.04 -13.80
N ASP A 88 -6.32 4.92 -14.51
CA ASP A 88 -6.48 4.94 -15.96
C ASP A 88 -7.76 5.69 -16.31
N PRO A 89 -7.74 6.64 -17.25
CA PRO A 89 -8.94 7.33 -17.67
C PRO A 89 -9.86 6.32 -18.36
N VAL A 90 -10.91 5.89 -17.64
CA VAL A 90 -11.93 4.98 -18.15
C VAL A 90 -12.48 5.57 -19.44
N LYS A 91 -12.11 4.98 -20.58
CA LYS A 91 -12.69 5.30 -21.88
C LYS A 91 -14.16 4.94 -21.84
N ARG A 92 -14.99 5.93 -21.49
CA ARG A 92 -16.45 5.85 -21.40
C ARG A 92 -16.99 5.46 -22.77
N SER A 93 -17.20 4.16 -22.98
CA SER A 93 -17.69 3.61 -24.24
C SER A 93 -19.16 3.96 -24.40
N SER A 94 -19.42 5.03 -25.15
CA SER A 94 -20.76 5.48 -25.53
C SER A 94 -21.45 4.42 -26.39
N LYS A 95 -22.15 3.48 -25.76
CA LYS A 95 -23.12 2.60 -26.41
C LYS A 95 -24.48 2.80 -25.77
N TYR A 96 -25.23 3.77 -26.31
CA TYR A 96 -26.66 3.92 -26.05
C TYR A 96 -27.36 4.11 -27.40
N SER A 97 -27.88 3.00 -27.95
CA SER A 97 -28.79 3.04 -29.10
C SER A 97 -30.22 3.03 -28.56
N PRO A 98 -31.04 4.07 -28.80
CA PRO A 98 -32.40 4.13 -28.28
C PRO A 98 -33.35 3.27 -29.13
N HIS A 99 -33.54 2.00 -28.76
CA HIS A 99 -34.62 1.21 -29.33
C HIS A 99 -35.97 1.53 -28.65
N ARG A 100 -36.83 2.20 -29.40
CA ARG A 100 -38.20 2.57 -29.07
C ARG A 100 -39.11 1.33 -28.99
N PRO A 101 -39.80 1.07 -27.88
CA PRO A 101 -40.92 0.12 -27.85
C PRO A 101 -42.14 0.75 -28.53
N THR A 102 -42.72 0.07 -29.52
CA THR A 102 -43.98 0.48 -30.14
C THR A 102 -45.16 -0.06 -29.32
N THR A 103 -46.24 0.72 -29.27
CA THR A 103 -47.45 0.47 -28.47
C THR A 103 -48.20 -0.79 -28.86
N SER A 104 -48.69 -1.54 -27.86
CA SER A 104 -49.94 -2.30 -27.97
C SER A 104 -50.82 -2.02 -26.74
N ARG A 105 -52.12 -1.89 -26.98
CA ARG A 105 -53.16 -1.48 -26.03
C ARG A 105 -53.93 -2.71 -25.60
N VAL A 106 -54.11 -2.91 -24.29
CA VAL A 106 -55.08 -3.85 -23.74
C VAL A 106 -55.93 -3.11 -22.72
N GLU A 107 -57.23 -3.33 -22.75
CA GLU A 107 -58.24 -2.49 -22.10
C GLU A 107 -58.46 -2.91 -20.64
N VAL A 108 -58.63 -1.94 -19.75
CA VAL A 108 -58.99 -2.17 -18.35
C VAL A 108 -60.50 -2.12 -18.23
N SER A 109 -61.15 -3.28 -18.05
CA SER A 109 -62.57 -3.36 -17.72
C SER A 109 -62.79 -3.15 -16.22
N SER A 110 -63.62 -2.16 -15.90
CA SER A 110 -63.96 -1.74 -14.54
C SER A 110 -65.19 -2.46 -14.00
N THR A 111 -65.15 -2.90 -12.73
CA THR A 111 -66.33 -3.08 -11.87
C THR A 111 -66.01 -2.68 -10.42
N PRO A 112 -66.87 -1.91 -9.73
CA PRO A 112 -66.65 -1.49 -8.34
C PRO A 112 -67.58 -2.19 -7.33
N SER A 113 -67.07 -2.42 -6.10
CA SER A 113 -67.86 -2.51 -4.85
C SER A 113 -68.95 -3.61 -4.79
N PRO A 114 -69.62 -3.88 -3.64
CA PRO A 114 -69.35 -3.39 -2.29
C PRO A 114 -68.06 -3.96 -1.66
N LEU A 115 -67.53 -3.35 -0.60
CA LEU A 115 -67.98 -2.10 0.02
C LEU A 115 -67.14 -0.90 -0.48
#